data_AF-A0A7R9A8B4-F1
#
_entry.id   AF-A0A7R9A8B4-F1
#
_cell.length_a   1.000
_cell.length_b   1.000
_cell.length_c   1.000
_cell.angle_alpha   90.00
_cell.angle_beta   90.00
_cell.angle_gamma   90.00
#
_symmetry.space_group_name_H-M   'P 1'
#
loop_
_entity.id
_entity.type
_entity.pdbx_description
1 polymer ?
#
loop_
_entity_poly.entity_id
_entity_poly.type
_entity_poly.pdbx_seq_one_letter_code
_entity_poly.pdbx_strand_id
1 'polypeptide(L)'
;MGAEGVYSGMVQLGRMFVNTFGKYKNCECGMVILWHGKYYPIPLTKVSVDVTWLDACIKVTLTQTYRNEENQPVETQYVFPMDDRAAICGFQAEIEGRKIQGQVRKKEEARHIYEESVKQGQTAFLVEETKLDIFQAKIGNLPAGSVATITLTYVTEAAAEGNALRFFLPTTIAPRYIPQGDTSEAAKVICGIDYSIFSPYPLEIQVHIETDQKVLSINSPTHKINIPSKNEVFLGGKYFKTEAKLQGASTDMDRDFVLLLETEELHKPRLTLEKSLDSTVAARVTLVPSFKLPPLKCDFIFVIDRSGSMGGEKMEKAKDALQLFL
;
A
#
# COMPACT_ATOMS: atom_id res chain seq x y z
N MET A 1 55.21 44.30 -39.29
CA MET A 1 54.81 43.20 -38.39
C MET A 1 53.48 42.68 -38.89
N GLY A 2 53.42 41.38 -39.19
CA GLY A 2 52.49 40.74 -40.14
C GLY A 2 51.04 40.53 -39.67
N ALA A 3 50.27 40.05 -40.64
CA ALA A 3 48.82 39.90 -40.74
C ALA A 3 48.30 38.48 -40.36
N GLU A 4 46.96 38.30 -40.50
CA GLU A 4 46.16 37.03 -40.52
C GLU A 4 45.90 36.35 -39.15
N GLY A 5 44.77 35.69 -38.81
CA GLY A 5 43.54 35.27 -39.50
C GLY A 5 43.04 33.91 -38.93
N VAL A 6 41.78 33.84 -38.47
CA VAL A 6 40.79 32.70 -38.55
C VAL A 6 40.97 31.35 -37.75
N TYR A 7 39.98 31.08 -36.87
CA TYR A 7 39.26 29.84 -36.42
C TYR A 7 39.90 28.46 -36.08
N SER A 8 39.22 27.78 -35.11
CA SER A 8 39.12 26.32 -34.81
C SER A 8 39.97 25.81 -33.62
N GLY A 9 39.45 25.11 -32.58
CA GLY A 9 38.16 24.45 -32.39
C GLY A 9 37.95 23.88 -30.97
N MET A 10 36.73 23.35 -30.78
CA MET A 10 36.13 22.45 -29.77
C MET A 10 37.11 21.76 -28.77
N VAL A 11 36.77 21.58 -27.48
CA VAL A 11 35.81 20.57 -27.01
C VAL A 11 34.95 21.05 -25.83
N GLN A 12 33.68 20.75 -25.99
CA GLN A 12 32.53 20.94 -25.13
C GLN A 12 32.51 19.90 -23.99
N LEU A 13 32.89 20.28 -22.78
CA LEU A 13 32.48 19.64 -21.52
C LEU A 13 31.23 20.40 -21.05
N GLY A 14 30.02 20.13 -21.53
CA GLY A 14 29.38 18.83 -21.44
C GLY A 14 28.58 18.73 -20.13
N ARG A 15 27.64 19.67 -19.94
CA ARG A 15 26.49 19.66 -19.01
C ARG A 15 26.73 19.11 -17.59
N MET A 16 26.82 20.07 -16.67
CA MET A 16 26.41 19.96 -15.26
C MET A 16 25.27 18.95 -15.05
N PHE A 17 25.47 18.06 -14.07
CA PHE A 17 24.42 17.29 -13.40
C PHE A 17 23.23 18.20 -13.07
N VAL A 18 22.15 18.13 -13.86
CA VAL A 18 20.85 18.70 -13.48
C VAL A 18 20.12 17.59 -12.74
N ASN A 19 20.23 17.62 -11.43
CA ASN A 19 19.48 16.74 -10.53
C ASN A 19 17.97 17.04 -10.68
N THR A 20 17.20 16.09 -11.22
CA THR A 20 15.74 16.17 -11.42
C THR A 20 14.93 15.48 -10.33
N PHE A 21 15.58 14.73 -9.43
CA PHE A 21 14.92 13.97 -8.35
C PHE A 21 13.97 14.80 -7.48
N GLY A 22 14.24 16.11 -7.33
CA GLY A 22 13.42 17.04 -6.55
C GLY A 22 12.18 17.62 -7.26
N LYS A 23 11.92 17.28 -8.53
CA LYS A 23 10.70 17.73 -9.24
C LYS A 23 9.48 16.88 -8.93
N TYR A 24 9.68 15.66 -8.46
CA TYR A 24 8.60 14.74 -8.11
C TYR A 24 8.30 14.90 -6.63
N LYS A 25 7.33 15.76 -6.32
CA LYS A 25 6.74 15.78 -4.97
C LYS A 25 5.86 14.56 -4.72
N ASN A 26 5.63 13.71 -5.72
CA ASN A 26 4.48 12.84 -5.77
C ASN A 26 4.90 11.37 -5.76
N CYS A 27 5.05 10.75 -4.58
CA CYS A 27 4.49 9.42 -4.41
C CYS A 27 4.33 8.99 -2.97
N GLU A 28 3.16 8.42 -2.71
CA GLU A 28 2.56 8.21 -1.41
C GLU A 28 2.78 6.77 -0.91
N CYS A 29 3.17 5.81 -1.72
CA CYS A 29 3.65 4.49 -1.27
C CYS A 29 4.44 3.81 -2.39
N GLY A 30 5.37 2.92 -2.03
CA GLY A 30 6.05 2.04 -2.97
C GLY A 30 7.50 2.39 -3.27
N MET A 31 7.85 2.62 -4.54
CA MET A 31 9.25 2.62 -4.97
C MET A 31 9.97 3.95 -4.70
N VAL A 32 11.11 3.89 -4.01
CA VAL A 32 11.95 5.04 -3.66
C VAL A 32 13.42 4.76 -3.91
N ILE A 33 14.23 5.81 -3.99
CA ILE A 33 15.70 5.77 -4.05
C ILE A 33 16.26 6.44 -2.80
N LEU A 34 17.45 6.02 -2.37
CA LEU A 34 18.22 6.71 -1.34
C LEU A 34 19.29 7.58 -1.99
N TRP A 35 19.20 8.90 -1.84
CA TRP A 35 20.16 9.85 -2.39
C TRP A 35 20.57 10.89 -1.33
N HIS A 36 21.87 11.00 -1.06
CA HIS A 36 22.43 11.86 0.01
C HIS A 36 21.71 11.74 1.37
N GLY A 37 21.33 10.52 1.76
CA GLY A 37 20.66 10.28 3.05
C GLY A 37 19.19 10.69 3.09
N LYS A 38 18.60 11.04 1.95
CA LYS A 38 17.16 11.31 1.80
C LYS A 38 16.52 10.36 0.81
N TYR A 39 15.26 10.02 1.06
CA TYR A 39 14.49 9.18 0.16
C TYR A 39 13.75 10.04 -0.86
N TYR A 40 13.83 9.66 -2.13
CA TYR A 40 13.09 10.29 -3.21
C TYR A 40 12.20 9.26 -3.91
N PRO A 41 10.93 9.59 -4.18
CA PRO A 41 10.04 8.67 -4.86
C PRO A 41 10.45 8.47 -6.32
N ILE A 42 10.29 7.25 -6.82
CA ILE A 42 10.24 6.99 -8.27
C ILE A 42 8.82 7.28 -8.76
N PRO A 43 8.63 8.00 -9.88
CA PRO A 43 7.32 8.23 -10.46
C PRO A 43 6.54 6.93 -10.66
N LEU A 44 5.45 6.78 -9.91
CA LEU A 44 4.40 5.80 -10.17
C LEU A 44 3.67 6.22 -11.44
N THR A 45 3.15 5.29 -12.22
CA THR A 45 2.49 5.59 -13.50
C THR A 45 1.13 4.91 -13.63
N LYS A 46 0.91 3.83 -12.87
CA LYS A 46 -0.36 3.10 -12.83
C LYS A 46 -0.49 2.34 -11.51
N VAL A 47 -1.70 2.30 -10.96
CA VAL A 47 -2.07 1.42 -9.84
C VAL A 47 -3.28 0.59 -10.22
N SER A 48 -3.21 -0.71 -10.02
CA SER A 48 -4.31 -1.64 -10.18
C SER A 48 -4.42 -2.53 -8.95
N VAL A 49 -5.62 -2.64 -8.40
CA VAL A 49 -5.90 -3.41 -7.21
C VAL A 49 -7.04 -4.35 -7.50
N ASP A 50 -6.76 -5.64 -7.37
CA ASP A 50 -7.75 -6.71 -7.43
C ASP A 50 -7.95 -7.29 -6.03
N VAL A 51 -9.19 -7.29 -5.55
CA VAL A 51 -9.53 -7.74 -4.21
C VAL A 51 -10.52 -8.88 -4.30
N THR A 52 -10.18 -10.01 -3.68
CA THR A 52 -11.14 -11.10 -3.41
C THR A 52 -11.54 -11.03 -1.95
N TRP A 53 -12.81 -10.75 -1.68
CA TRP A 53 -13.38 -10.66 -0.34
C TRP A 53 -14.31 -11.85 -0.10
N LEU A 54 -13.88 -12.77 0.77
CA LEU A 54 -14.61 -13.97 1.17
C LEU A 54 -15.02 -13.87 2.64
N ASP A 55 -16.28 -13.53 2.91
CA ASP A 55 -16.81 -13.23 4.24
C ASP A 55 -15.98 -12.20 5.02
N ALA A 56 -15.05 -12.65 5.88
CA ALA A 56 -14.15 -11.77 6.63
C ALA A 56 -12.68 -11.93 6.23
N CYS A 57 -12.37 -12.78 5.26
CA CYS A 57 -11.03 -12.92 4.71
C CYS A 57 -10.95 -12.10 3.43
N ILE A 58 -9.87 -11.33 3.29
CA ILE A 58 -9.63 -10.47 2.13
C ILE A 58 -8.27 -10.83 1.57
N LYS A 59 -8.23 -11.16 0.28
CA LYS A 59 -6.99 -11.27 -0.49
C LYS A 59 -6.88 -10.06 -1.40
N VAL A 60 -5.76 -9.37 -1.34
CA VAL A 60 -5.47 -8.20 -2.17
C VAL A 60 -4.30 -8.53 -3.08
N THR A 61 -4.45 -8.23 -4.38
CA THR A 61 -3.39 -8.21 -5.37
C THR A 61 -3.20 -6.77 -5.84
N LEU A 62 -2.15 -6.13 -5.35
CA LEU A 62 -1.75 -4.78 -5.70
C LEU A 62 -0.69 -4.85 -6.81
N THR A 63 -0.92 -4.15 -7.91
CA THR A 63 0.04 -3.96 -8.99
C THR A 63 0.34 -2.47 -9.18
N GLN A 64 1.62 -2.11 -9.06
CA GLN A 64 2.10 -0.75 -9.19
C GLN A 64 3.20 -0.67 -10.25
N THR A 65 3.05 0.24 -11.19
CA THR A 65 4.02 0.45 -12.28
C THR A 65 4.77 1.76 -12.06
N TYR A 66 6.10 1.71 -12.12
CA TYR A 66 7.00 2.82 -11.87
C TYR A 66 7.88 3.08 -13.10
N ARG A 67 8.27 4.34 -13.32
CA ARG A 67 9.18 4.71 -14.40
C ARG A 67 10.35 5.51 -13.85
N ASN A 68 11.57 5.06 -14.14
CA ASN A 68 12.75 5.89 -13.93
C ASN A 68 12.80 6.96 -15.03
N GLU A 69 12.47 8.20 -14.70
CA GLU A 69 12.54 9.32 -15.65
C GLU A 69 13.92 9.98 -15.71
N GLU A 70 14.87 9.50 -14.92
CA GLU A 70 16.23 10.01 -14.91
C GLU A 70 17.05 9.48 -16.09
N ASN A 71 18.11 10.21 -16.42
CA ASN A 71 19.04 9.85 -17.50
C ASN A 71 20.10 8.82 -17.06
N GLN A 72 19.99 8.27 -15.85
CA GLN A 72 20.94 7.32 -15.29
C GLN A 72 20.22 6.18 -14.53
N PRO A 73 20.85 5.00 -14.40
CA PRO A 73 20.33 3.93 -13.56
C PRO A 73 20.26 4.36 -12.08
N VAL A 74 19.25 3.88 -11.36
CA VAL A 74 19.01 4.22 -9.95
C VAL A 74 18.79 2.97 -9.11
N GLU A 75 19.36 2.93 -7.91
CA GLU A 75 19.13 1.84 -6.97
C GLU A 75 17.83 2.08 -6.18
N THR A 76 16.87 1.16 -6.34
CA THR A 76 15.52 1.30 -5.81
C THR A 76 15.20 0.31 -4.70
N GLN A 77 14.33 0.76 -3.81
CA GLN A 77 13.69 -0.05 -2.79
C GLN A 77 12.18 0.17 -2.87
N TYR A 78 11.41 -0.83 -2.51
CA TYR A 78 9.96 -0.78 -2.46
C TYR A 78 9.50 -0.84 -1.01
N VAL A 79 8.61 0.07 -0.62
CA VAL A 79 8.08 0.21 0.74
C VAL A 79 6.57 0.31 0.70
N PHE A 80 5.85 -0.60 1.37
CA PHE A 80 4.40 -0.59 1.38
C PHE A 80 3.84 -0.77 2.80
N PRO A 81 3.01 0.16 3.29
CA PRO A 81 2.36 0.03 4.59
C PRO A 81 1.21 -0.99 4.50
N MET A 82 1.07 -1.81 5.53
CA MET A 82 0.00 -2.80 5.63
C MET A 82 -0.62 -2.80 7.03
N ASP A 83 -1.78 -3.47 7.15
CA ASP A 83 -2.37 -3.82 8.45
C ASP A 83 -1.41 -4.78 9.17
N ASP A 84 -1.29 -4.67 10.49
CA ASP A 84 -0.42 -5.54 11.30
C ASP A 84 -0.90 -7.00 11.37
N ARG A 85 -2.13 -7.26 10.93
CA ARG A 85 -2.72 -8.60 10.74
C ARG A 85 -2.63 -9.08 9.30
N ALA A 86 -2.05 -8.30 8.38
CA ALA A 86 -1.85 -8.74 7.02
C ALA A 86 -0.69 -9.73 6.90
N ALA A 87 -0.85 -10.75 6.06
CA ALA A 87 0.19 -11.71 5.75
C ALA A 87 0.49 -11.69 4.25
N ILE A 88 1.77 -11.52 3.89
CA ILE A 88 2.21 -11.51 2.50
C ILE A 88 2.29 -12.94 1.99
N CYS A 89 1.62 -13.20 0.87
CA CYS A 89 1.59 -14.50 0.23
C CYS A 89 2.23 -14.50 -1.17
N GLY A 90 2.54 -13.33 -1.73
CA GLY A 90 3.23 -13.23 -3.01
C GLY A 90 3.90 -11.89 -3.22
N PHE A 91 5.07 -11.90 -3.84
CA PHE A 91 5.76 -10.71 -4.30
C PHE A 91 6.45 -10.98 -5.64
N GLN A 92 6.27 -10.09 -6.61
CA GLN A 92 6.93 -10.16 -7.90
C GLN A 92 7.36 -8.76 -8.33
N ALA A 93 8.58 -8.65 -8.85
CA ALA A 93 9.06 -7.45 -9.52
C ALA A 93 9.38 -7.79 -10.98
N GLU A 94 8.95 -6.96 -11.92
CA GLU A 94 9.27 -7.10 -13.35
C GLU A 94 9.99 -5.84 -13.83
N ILE A 95 11.22 -5.99 -14.32
CA ILE A 95 12.04 -4.89 -14.85
C ILE A 95 12.51 -5.30 -16.24
N GLU A 96 12.19 -4.50 -17.26
CA GLU A 96 12.61 -4.75 -18.66
C GLU A 96 12.26 -6.19 -19.15
N GLY A 97 11.11 -6.72 -18.74
CA GLY A 97 10.66 -8.08 -19.07
C GLY A 97 11.32 -9.20 -18.27
N ARG A 98 12.25 -8.89 -17.37
CA ARG A 98 12.79 -9.85 -16.40
C ARG A 98 11.90 -9.90 -15.18
N LYS A 99 11.29 -11.07 -14.94
CA LYS A 99 10.46 -11.32 -13.76
C LYS A 99 11.31 -11.89 -12.63
N ILE A 100 11.27 -11.23 -11.50
CA ILE A 100 11.84 -11.68 -10.22
C ILE A 100 10.66 -12.02 -9.32
N GLN A 101 10.59 -13.28 -8.90
CA GLN A 101 9.59 -13.74 -7.96
C GLN A 101 10.23 -13.88 -6.58
N GLY A 102 9.70 -13.14 -5.61
CA GLY A 102 10.11 -13.27 -4.21
C GLY A 102 9.71 -14.64 -3.69
N GLN A 103 10.67 -15.45 -3.27
CA GLN A 103 10.41 -16.68 -2.55
C GLN A 103 10.40 -16.40 -1.05
N VAL A 104 9.27 -16.70 -0.39
CA VAL A 104 9.21 -16.63 1.07
C VAL A 104 10.10 -17.72 1.65
N ARG A 105 11.12 -17.31 2.40
CA ARG A 105 12.07 -18.17 3.10
C ARG A 105 12.18 -17.70 4.55
N LYS A 106 12.70 -18.55 5.43
CA LYS A 106 13.03 -18.11 6.80
C LYS A 106 14.05 -16.97 6.73
N LYS A 107 13.92 -15.98 7.62
CA LYS A 107 14.72 -14.75 7.62
C LYS A 107 16.23 -14.99 7.46
N GLU A 108 16.80 -15.88 8.27
CA GLU A 108 18.24 -16.20 8.23
C GLU A 108 18.66 -16.87 6.90
N GLU A 109 17.82 -17.77 6.38
CA GLU A 109 18.07 -18.43 5.09
C GLU A 109 18.01 -17.42 3.93
N ALA A 110 17.02 -16.52 3.93
CA ALA A 110 16.87 -15.47 2.92
C ALA A 110 18.09 -14.54 2.88
N ARG A 111 18.60 -14.15 4.07
CA ARG A 111 19.78 -13.29 4.19
C ARG A 111 21.04 -13.96 3.67
N HIS A 112 21.26 -15.22 4.02
CA HIS A 112 22.43 -15.98 3.54
C HIS A 112 22.44 -16.11 2.01
N ILE A 113 21.29 -16.49 1.43
CA ILE A 113 21.13 -16.62 -0.03
C ILE A 113 21.41 -15.29 -0.74
N TYR A 114 20.93 -14.17 -0.18
CA TYR A 114 21.18 -12.85 -0.73
C TYR A 114 22.68 -12.50 -0.72
N GLU A 115 23.33 -12.65 0.44
CA GLU A 115 24.76 -12.32 0.59
C GLU A 115 25.64 -13.17 -0.35
N GLU A 116 25.32 -14.45 -0.54
CA GLU A 116 26.01 -15.31 -1.50
C GLU A 116 25.77 -14.91 -2.95
N SER A 117 24.53 -14.58 -3.30
CA SER A 117 24.17 -14.19 -4.67
C SER A 117 24.83 -12.87 -5.09
N VAL A 118 24.93 -11.90 -4.16
CA VAL A 118 25.66 -10.65 -4.37
C VAL A 118 27.16 -10.91 -4.58
N LYS A 119 27.77 -11.80 -3.77
CA LYS A 119 29.18 -12.19 -3.95
C LYS A 119 29.45 -12.83 -5.31
N GLN A 120 28.47 -13.52 -5.88
CA GLN A 120 28.55 -14.14 -7.20
C GLN A 120 28.22 -13.19 -8.36
N GLY A 121 27.95 -11.91 -8.09
CA GLY A 121 27.60 -10.92 -9.10
C GLY A 121 26.20 -11.12 -9.72
N GLN A 122 25.34 -11.94 -9.09
CA GLN A 122 23.97 -12.13 -9.51
C GLN A 122 23.08 -11.02 -8.95
N THR A 123 22.08 -10.58 -9.72
CA THR A 123 21.06 -9.64 -9.23
C THR A 123 20.18 -10.36 -8.21
N ALA A 124 20.48 -10.16 -6.93
CA ALA A 124 19.73 -10.73 -5.82
C ALA A 124 18.78 -9.70 -5.21
N PHE A 125 17.60 -10.15 -4.81
CA PHE A 125 16.56 -9.31 -4.21
C PHE A 125 16.30 -9.84 -2.82
N LEU A 126 16.51 -9.00 -1.81
CA LEU A 126 16.19 -9.34 -0.42
C LEU A 126 14.87 -8.67 -0.06
N VAL A 127 13.94 -9.50 0.40
CA VAL A 127 12.67 -9.09 0.96
C VAL A 127 12.80 -9.17 2.48
N GLU A 128 12.67 -8.03 3.18
CA GLU A 128 12.75 -7.98 4.63
C GLU A 128 11.47 -7.36 5.20
N GLU A 129 10.73 -8.15 5.98
CA GLU A 129 9.72 -7.61 6.87
C GLU A 129 10.45 -6.93 8.04
N THR A 130 10.41 -5.59 8.05
CA THR A 130 11.17 -4.77 8.99
C THR A 130 10.35 -4.38 10.22
N LYS A 131 9.02 -4.23 10.06
CA LYS A 131 8.03 -3.95 11.11
C LYS A 131 6.72 -4.67 10.79
N LEU A 132 5.92 -4.97 11.81
CA LEU A 132 4.63 -5.68 11.71
C LEU A 132 3.66 -5.05 10.69
N ASP A 133 3.83 -3.76 10.41
CA ASP A 133 2.90 -2.95 9.66
C ASP A 133 3.50 -2.36 8.36
N ILE A 134 4.74 -2.73 8.00
CA ILE A 134 5.44 -2.20 6.81
C ILE A 134 6.26 -3.27 6.12
N PHE A 135 5.94 -3.49 4.85
CA PHE A 135 6.70 -4.33 3.94
C PHE A 135 7.81 -3.56 3.25
N GLN A 136 9.01 -4.15 3.17
CA GLN A 136 10.14 -3.59 2.43
C GLN A 136 10.84 -4.64 1.56
N ALA A 137 11.19 -4.26 0.34
CA ALA A 137 11.95 -5.09 -0.58
C ALA A 137 12.99 -4.27 -1.34
N LYS A 138 14.24 -4.74 -1.37
CA LYS A 138 15.27 -4.15 -2.22
C LYS A 138 15.08 -4.64 -3.65
N ILE A 139 14.83 -3.70 -4.56
CA ILE A 139 14.60 -3.97 -5.99
C ILE A 139 15.90 -3.81 -6.79
N GLY A 140 16.89 -3.09 -6.26
CA GLY A 140 18.18 -2.96 -6.91
C GLY A 140 18.11 -2.00 -8.10
N ASN A 141 18.91 -2.27 -9.14
CA ASN A 141 19.16 -1.29 -10.18
C ASN A 141 18.01 -1.19 -11.21
N LEU A 142 17.36 -0.03 -11.29
CA LEU A 142 16.39 0.34 -12.31
C LEU A 142 17.05 1.23 -13.37
N PRO A 143 17.25 0.76 -14.62
CA PRO A 143 17.93 1.52 -15.66
C PRO A 143 17.22 2.83 -16.04
N ALA A 144 17.97 3.74 -16.69
CA ALA A 144 17.48 5.04 -17.15
C ALA A 144 16.31 4.88 -18.14
N GLY A 145 15.20 5.58 -17.92
CA GLY A 145 14.03 5.53 -18.81
C GLY A 145 13.17 4.26 -18.69
N SER A 146 13.61 3.27 -17.92
CA SER A 146 13.00 1.94 -17.83
C SER A 146 11.83 1.89 -16.85
N VAL A 147 11.02 0.84 -17.01
CA VAL A 147 9.79 0.61 -16.24
C VAL A 147 9.95 -0.59 -15.32
N ALA A 148 9.47 -0.44 -14.08
CA ALA A 148 9.37 -1.49 -13.08
C ALA A 148 7.90 -1.75 -12.77
N THR A 149 7.44 -3.01 -12.78
CA THR A 149 6.11 -3.39 -12.31
C THR A 149 6.24 -4.25 -11.08
N ILE A 150 5.66 -3.81 -9.96
CA ILE A 150 5.64 -4.53 -8.70
C ILE A 150 4.24 -5.12 -8.50
N THR A 151 4.17 -6.41 -8.21
CA THR A 151 2.94 -7.10 -7.82
C THR A 151 3.10 -7.65 -6.40
N LEU A 152 2.29 -7.16 -5.47
CA LEU A 152 2.24 -7.59 -4.09
C LEU A 152 0.90 -8.29 -3.84
N THR A 153 0.93 -9.50 -3.32
CA THR A 153 -0.26 -10.25 -2.91
C THR A 153 -0.19 -10.49 -1.41
N TYR A 154 -1.24 -10.09 -0.69
CA TYR A 154 -1.37 -10.32 0.74
C TYR A 154 -2.80 -10.70 1.10
N VAL A 155 -2.95 -11.33 2.26
CA VAL A 155 -4.25 -11.63 2.88
C VAL A 155 -4.39 -10.85 4.17
N THR A 156 -5.60 -10.45 4.52
CA THR A 156 -5.93 -9.78 5.79
C THR A 156 -7.35 -10.16 6.20
N GLU A 157 -7.73 -9.81 7.43
CA GLU A 157 -9.11 -9.94 7.91
C GLU A 157 -9.85 -8.61 7.89
N ALA A 158 -11.11 -8.65 7.46
CA ALA A 158 -12.02 -7.50 7.53
C ALA A 158 -12.36 -7.21 9.00
N ALA A 159 -12.20 -5.95 9.43
CA ALA A 159 -12.60 -5.53 10.76
C ALA A 159 -14.11 -5.26 10.82
N ALA A 160 -14.77 -5.56 11.94
CA ALA A 160 -16.15 -5.12 12.15
C ALA A 160 -16.17 -3.64 12.56
N GLU A 161 -16.98 -2.83 11.88
CA GLU A 161 -17.23 -1.42 12.19
C GLU A 161 -18.74 -1.20 12.27
N GLY A 162 -19.27 -1.10 13.49
CA GLY A 162 -20.72 -1.06 13.72
C GLY A 162 -21.41 -2.31 13.19
N ASN A 163 -22.26 -2.14 12.17
CA ASN A 163 -23.00 -3.22 11.50
C ASN A 163 -22.39 -3.63 10.14
N ALA A 164 -21.18 -3.15 9.82
CA ALA A 164 -20.49 -3.43 8.57
C ALA A 164 -19.16 -4.17 8.81
N LEU A 165 -18.71 -4.90 7.80
CA LEU A 165 -17.31 -5.29 7.67
C LEU A 165 -16.56 -4.24 6.86
N ARG A 166 -15.37 -3.89 7.33
CA ARG A 166 -14.53 -2.83 6.80
C ARG A 166 -13.29 -3.42 6.15
N PHE A 167 -13.11 -3.07 4.89
CA PHE A 167 -11.85 -3.19 4.18
C PHE A 167 -11.20 -1.82 4.07
N PHE A 168 -9.88 -1.76 4.25
CA PHE A 168 -9.10 -0.59 3.88
C PHE A 168 -7.87 -0.98 3.09
N LEU A 169 -7.51 -0.10 2.16
CA LEU A 169 -6.29 -0.16 1.39
C LEU A 169 -5.54 1.16 1.60
N PRO A 170 -4.32 1.12 2.16
CA PRO A 170 -3.44 2.27 2.18
C PRO A 170 -3.10 2.69 0.74
N THR A 171 -3.50 3.90 0.37
CA THR A 171 -3.01 4.54 -0.86
C THR A 171 -1.91 5.56 -0.54
N THR A 172 -1.78 5.91 0.74
CA THR A 172 -0.72 6.78 1.26
C THR A 172 0.03 6.16 2.42
N ILE A 173 1.32 6.44 2.49
CA ILE A 173 2.15 6.39 3.68
C ILE A 173 1.99 7.77 4.28
N ALA A 174 1.10 7.96 5.25
CA ALA A 174 1.27 9.09 6.15
C ALA A 174 2.53 8.84 7.00
N PRO A 175 3.26 9.88 7.47
CA PRO A 175 4.35 9.66 8.41
C PRO A 175 3.75 9.07 9.68
N ARG A 176 3.92 7.75 9.86
CA ARG A 176 3.45 7.09 11.08
C ARG A 176 4.22 7.66 12.27
N TYR A 177 3.53 7.79 13.39
CA TYR A 177 4.16 8.16 14.65
C TYR A 177 5.29 7.15 14.94
N ILE A 178 6.52 7.64 14.94
CA ILE A 178 7.70 6.87 15.31
C ILE A 178 8.00 7.22 16.77
N PRO A 179 7.89 6.26 17.71
CA PRO A 179 8.20 6.50 19.11
C PRO A 179 9.61 7.09 19.25
N GLN A 180 9.78 8.06 20.17
CA GLN A 180 11.09 8.63 20.46
C GLN A 180 12.04 7.54 20.94
N GLY A 181 13.02 7.16 20.11
CA GLY A 181 14.00 6.10 20.38
C GLY A 181 14.10 5.01 19.31
N ASP A 182 13.17 4.94 18.36
CA ASP A 182 13.25 4.00 17.24
C ASP A 182 14.17 4.53 16.13
N THR A 183 15.36 3.94 16.02
CA THR A 183 16.39 4.28 15.03
C THR A 183 16.49 3.25 13.90
N SER A 184 15.48 2.39 13.72
CA SER A 184 15.45 1.40 12.64
C SER A 184 15.56 2.06 11.27
N GLU A 185 16.13 1.36 10.30
CA GLU A 185 16.26 1.87 8.93
C GLU A 185 14.88 2.18 8.33
N ALA A 186 13.89 1.31 8.61
CA ALA A 186 12.49 1.53 8.28
C ALA A 186 11.93 2.85 8.84
N ALA A 187 12.18 3.17 10.11
CA ALA A 187 11.73 4.42 10.73
C ALA A 187 12.33 5.64 10.03
N LYS A 188 13.63 5.60 9.71
CA LYS A 188 14.30 6.69 8.97
C LYS A 188 13.73 6.86 7.57
N VAL A 189 13.42 5.75 6.88
CA VAL A 189 12.80 5.77 5.56
C VAL A 189 11.46 6.50 5.61
N ILE A 190 10.58 6.11 6.53
CA ILE A 190 9.24 6.69 6.65
C ILE A 190 9.31 8.17 7.03
N CYS A 191 10.16 8.55 8.00
CA CYS A 191 10.34 9.94 8.41
C CYS A 191 10.88 10.86 7.31
N GLY A 192 11.68 10.31 6.39
CA GLY A 192 12.41 11.07 5.37
C GLY A 192 11.68 11.24 4.04
N ILE A 193 10.51 10.63 3.86
CA ILE A 193 9.71 10.73 2.64
C ILE A 193 8.89 12.03 2.70
N ASP A 194 9.14 12.96 1.78
CA ASP A 194 8.28 14.11 1.57
C ASP A 194 6.99 13.66 0.86
N TYR A 195 5.83 14.05 1.41
CA TYR A 195 4.52 13.66 0.89
C TYR A 195 3.91 14.76 0.00
N SER A 196 3.12 14.35 -0.98
CA SER A 196 2.28 15.25 -1.75
C SER A 196 0.93 14.63 -2.00
N ILE A 197 -0.08 15.48 -1.87
CA ILE A 197 -1.51 15.22 -2.06
C ILE A 197 -1.93 15.10 -3.54
N PHE A 198 -0.98 15.11 -4.48
CA PHE A 198 -1.25 15.04 -5.92
C PHE A 198 -0.60 13.79 -6.50
N SER A 199 -1.38 12.76 -6.83
CA SER A 199 -0.89 11.68 -7.68
C SER A 199 -1.61 11.71 -9.02
N PRO A 200 -0.98 12.11 -10.14
CA PRO A 200 -1.66 12.30 -11.41
C PRO A 200 -2.01 10.97 -12.12
N TYR A 201 -1.86 9.82 -11.46
CA TYR A 201 -1.87 8.52 -12.11
C TYR A 201 -3.12 7.73 -11.78
N PRO A 202 -3.66 6.96 -12.74
CA PRO A 202 -4.94 6.29 -12.59
C PRO A 202 -4.84 5.17 -11.55
N LEU A 203 -5.70 5.27 -10.53
CA LEU A 203 -6.02 4.19 -9.61
C LEU A 203 -7.21 3.41 -10.15
N GLU A 204 -7.05 2.09 -10.27
CA GLU A 204 -8.12 1.15 -10.59
C GLU A 204 -8.27 0.17 -9.42
N ILE A 205 -9.48 0.08 -8.85
CA ILE A 205 -9.80 -0.90 -7.80
C ILE A 205 -11.01 -1.71 -8.26
N GLN A 206 -10.87 -3.03 -8.21
CA GLN A 206 -11.96 -3.98 -8.39
C GLN A 206 -12.02 -4.91 -7.18
N VAL A 207 -13.22 -5.04 -6.61
CA VAL A 207 -13.49 -5.87 -5.44
C VAL A 207 -14.55 -6.90 -5.81
N HIS A 208 -14.17 -8.17 -5.73
CA HIS A 208 -15.04 -9.32 -5.90
C HIS A 208 -15.44 -9.83 -4.52
N ILE A 209 -16.73 -9.80 -4.20
CA ILE A 209 -17.26 -10.15 -2.89
C ILE A 209 -18.04 -11.45 -3.04
N GLU A 210 -17.72 -12.45 -2.22
CA GLU A 210 -18.50 -13.66 -2.04
C GLU A 210 -18.77 -13.87 -0.55
N THR A 211 -20.03 -14.06 -0.20
CA THR A 211 -20.45 -14.23 1.20
C THR A 211 -21.65 -15.17 1.31
N ASP A 212 -21.77 -15.85 2.45
CA ASP A 212 -22.93 -16.70 2.76
C ASP A 212 -24.17 -15.91 3.24
N GLN A 213 -24.06 -14.58 3.38
CA GLN A 213 -25.12 -13.69 3.81
C GLN A 213 -25.61 -12.81 2.67
N LYS A 214 -26.91 -12.47 2.70
CA LYS A 214 -27.46 -11.49 1.78
C LYS A 214 -26.79 -10.12 2.00
N VAL A 215 -26.37 -9.48 0.92
CA VAL A 215 -25.73 -8.17 0.97
C VAL A 215 -26.80 -7.10 1.08
N LEU A 216 -26.74 -6.29 2.15
CA LEU A 216 -27.67 -5.18 2.37
C LEU A 216 -27.18 -3.92 1.68
N SER A 217 -25.89 -3.60 1.85
CA SER A 217 -25.28 -2.42 1.26
C SER A 217 -23.79 -2.60 1.05
N ILE A 218 -23.28 -1.92 0.03
CA ILE A 218 -21.84 -1.72 -0.18
C ILE A 218 -21.66 -0.23 -0.37
N ASN A 219 -20.78 0.39 0.40
CA ASN A 219 -20.47 1.80 0.22
C ASN A 219 -18.99 2.09 0.51
N SER A 220 -18.53 3.25 0.06
CA SER A 220 -17.21 3.75 0.39
C SER A 220 -17.34 5.18 0.89
N PRO A 221 -16.92 5.49 2.14
CA PRO A 221 -16.93 6.85 2.66
C PRO A 221 -15.81 7.71 2.06
N THR A 222 -14.78 7.10 1.47
CA THR A 222 -13.60 7.82 0.96
C THR A 222 -13.61 8.01 -0.55
N HIS A 223 -14.19 7.09 -1.32
CA HIS A 223 -14.14 7.12 -2.79
C HIS A 223 -15.51 6.84 -3.41
N LYS A 224 -15.75 7.35 -4.61
CA LYS A 224 -16.95 7.00 -5.38
C LYS A 224 -16.76 5.61 -6.00
N ILE A 225 -17.76 4.75 -5.84
CA ILE A 225 -17.77 3.39 -6.38
C ILE A 225 -18.99 3.16 -7.25
N ASN A 226 -18.82 2.33 -8.27
CA ASN A 226 -19.90 1.76 -9.05
C ASN A 226 -20.13 0.33 -8.58
N ILE A 227 -21.38 0.02 -8.25
CA ILE A 227 -21.84 -1.33 -7.99
C ILE A 227 -22.69 -1.72 -9.19
N PRO A 228 -22.27 -2.72 -10.00
CA PRO A 228 -23.06 -3.17 -11.14
C PRO A 228 -24.45 -3.59 -10.66
N SER A 229 -25.49 -2.93 -11.19
CA SER A 229 -26.84 -2.85 -10.61
C SER A 229 -27.63 -4.18 -10.57
N LYS A 230 -27.03 -5.31 -10.99
CA LYS A 230 -27.66 -6.64 -11.13
C LYS A 230 -26.71 -7.81 -10.87
N ASN A 231 -25.77 -7.69 -9.94
CA ASN A 231 -24.74 -8.73 -9.76
C ASN A 231 -24.88 -9.60 -8.51
N GLU A 232 -25.87 -9.42 -7.64
CA GLU A 232 -26.10 -10.41 -6.59
C GLU A 232 -26.61 -11.72 -7.21
N VAL A 233 -25.68 -12.64 -7.49
CA VAL A 233 -26.00 -13.97 -7.99
C VAL A 233 -25.95 -14.91 -6.80
N PHE A 234 -27.10 -15.49 -6.49
CA PHE A 234 -27.18 -16.59 -5.53
C PHE A 234 -26.68 -17.86 -6.19
N LEU A 235 -25.41 -18.20 -5.97
CA LEU A 235 -24.74 -19.34 -6.59
C LEU A 235 -25.00 -20.61 -5.80
N GLY A 236 -25.56 -21.62 -6.47
CA GLY A 236 -25.70 -22.97 -5.92
C GLY A 236 -26.53 -23.07 -4.64
N GLY A 237 -27.36 -22.07 -4.35
CA GLY A 237 -28.19 -22.07 -3.14
C GLY A 237 -27.46 -21.70 -1.85
N LYS A 238 -26.20 -21.22 -1.91
CA LYS A 238 -25.33 -21.10 -0.72
C LYS A 238 -24.62 -19.77 -0.55
N TYR A 239 -24.23 -19.11 -1.64
CA TYR A 239 -23.42 -17.90 -1.56
C TYR A 239 -23.98 -16.80 -2.45
N PHE A 240 -23.85 -15.56 -1.99
CA PHE A 240 -24.09 -14.35 -2.73
C PHE A 240 -22.76 -13.83 -3.28
N LYS A 241 -22.70 -13.67 -4.60
CA LYS A 241 -21.56 -13.03 -5.27
C LYS A 241 -21.95 -11.62 -5.67
N THR A 242 -21.08 -10.64 -5.51
CA THR A 242 -21.28 -9.27 -6.01
C THR A 242 -19.93 -8.60 -6.26
N GLU A 243 -19.94 -7.41 -6.86
CA GLU A 243 -18.72 -6.69 -7.19
C GLU A 243 -18.86 -5.19 -6.91
N ALA A 244 -17.76 -4.57 -6.49
CA ALA A 244 -17.63 -3.13 -6.39
C ALA A 244 -16.41 -2.68 -7.18
N LYS A 245 -16.57 -1.62 -7.98
CA LYS A 245 -15.47 -1.04 -8.76
C LYS A 245 -15.35 0.43 -8.45
N LEU A 246 -14.12 0.95 -8.38
CA LEU A 246 -13.90 2.39 -8.32
C LEU A 246 -14.57 3.08 -9.52
N GLN A 247 -15.28 4.18 -9.27
CA GLN A 247 -15.96 4.91 -10.34
C GLN A 247 -14.96 5.74 -11.15
N GLY A 248 -14.63 5.26 -12.35
CA GLY A 248 -13.66 5.89 -13.25
C GLY A 248 -12.21 5.61 -12.86
N ALA A 249 -11.26 6.34 -13.45
CA ALA A 249 -9.89 6.39 -12.97
C ALA A 249 -9.78 7.57 -12.00
N SER A 250 -9.64 7.29 -10.70
CA SER A 250 -9.38 8.33 -9.71
C SER A 250 -7.90 8.67 -9.73
N THR A 251 -7.58 9.97 -9.68
CA THR A 251 -6.25 10.48 -9.31
C THR A 251 -6.17 10.84 -7.84
N ASP A 252 -7.31 10.76 -7.13
CA ASP A 252 -7.39 11.03 -5.71
C ASP A 252 -6.87 9.80 -4.98
N MET A 253 -5.56 9.79 -4.71
CA MET A 253 -4.91 8.83 -3.82
C MET A 253 -4.49 9.49 -2.50
N ASP A 254 -5.03 10.69 -2.22
CA ASP A 254 -4.72 11.56 -1.06
C ASP A 254 -5.16 11.01 0.30
N ARG A 255 -5.91 9.89 0.30
CA ARG A 255 -6.47 9.22 1.48
C ARG A 255 -6.71 7.75 1.18
N ASP A 256 -6.74 6.95 2.24
CA ASP A 256 -6.98 5.51 2.11
C ASP A 256 -8.33 5.17 1.46
N PHE A 257 -8.32 4.12 0.65
CA PHE A 257 -9.56 3.55 0.15
C PHE A 257 -10.22 2.72 1.26
N VAL A 258 -11.50 2.98 1.53
CA VAL A 258 -12.28 2.27 2.54
C VAL A 258 -13.54 1.74 1.88
N LEU A 259 -13.86 0.47 2.09
CA LEU A 259 -15.09 -0.16 1.64
C LEU A 259 -15.80 -0.80 2.82
N LEU A 260 -17.08 -0.47 2.98
CA LEU A 260 -17.96 -1.03 4.00
C LEU A 260 -18.94 -1.99 3.32
N LEU A 261 -19.06 -3.18 3.87
CA LEU A 261 -19.97 -4.24 3.46
C LEU A 261 -20.93 -4.55 4.60
N GLU A 262 -22.22 -4.28 4.41
CA GLU A 262 -23.28 -4.64 5.35
C GLU A 262 -24.00 -5.91 4.88
N THR A 263 -24.23 -6.83 5.80
CA THR A 263 -24.94 -8.09 5.55
C THR A 263 -26.06 -8.30 6.55
N GLU A 264 -27.06 -9.11 6.17
CA GLU A 264 -28.29 -9.28 6.95
C GLU A 264 -28.07 -9.83 8.37
N GLU A 265 -27.17 -10.80 8.53
CA GLU A 265 -26.90 -11.43 9.83
C GLU A 265 -25.41 -11.38 10.23
N LEU A 266 -24.76 -10.21 10.13
CA LEU A 266 -23.33 -10.05 10.47
C LEU A 266 -22.95 -10.66 11.83
N HIS A 267 -23.81 -10.49 12.84
CA HIS A 267 -23.55 -10.91 14.22
C HIS A 267 -23.83 -12.38 14.51
N LYS A 268 -24.41 -13.10 13.54
CA LYS A 268 -24.70 -14.53 13.71
C LYS A 268 -23.39 -15.32 13.75
N PRO A 269 -23.19 -16.18 14.76
CA PRO A 269 -22.05 -17.10 14.78
C PRO A 269 -22.03 -17.98 13.53
N ARG A 270 -20.87 -18.08 12.88
CA ARG A 270 -20.69 -18.87 11.64
C ARG A 270 -19.50 -19.81 11.75
N LEU A 271 -19.63 -20.97 11.11
CA LEU A 271 -18.56 -21.95 10.92
C LEU A 271 -18.42 -22.23 9.43
N THR A 272 -17.30 -21.84 8.85
CA THR A 272 -16.94 -22.14 7.46
C THR A 272 -15.96 -23.29 7.44
N LEU A 273 -16.21 -24.28 6.59
CA LEU A 273 -15.33 -25.43 6.39
C LEU A 273 -14.83 -25.44 4.94
N GLU A 274 -13.52 -25.51 4.78
CA GLU A 274 -12.89 -25.67 3.47
C GLU A 274 -12.09 -26.97 3.46
N LYS A 275 -12.30 -27.80 2.43
CA LYS A 275 -11.52 -29.02 2.23
C LYS A 275 -10.50 -28.76 1.14
N SER A 276 -9.23 -28.91 1.48
CA SER A 276 -8.13 -28.85 0.54
C SER A 276 -8.12 -30.06 -0.40
N LEU A 277 -7.43 -29.91 -1.54
CA LEU A 277 -7.21 -30.97 -2.53
C LEU A 277 -6.49 -32.19 -1.93
N ASP A 278 -5.66 -31.98 -0.91
CA ASP A 278 -4.93 -33.03 -0.17
C ASP A 278 -5.74 -33.68 0.96
N SER A 279 -7.05 -33.42 1.01
CA SER A 279 -7.99 -33.92 2.01
C SER A 279 -7.83 -33.38 3.43
N THR A 280 -7.00 -32.34 3.65
CA THR A 280 -7.03 -31.58 4.89
C THR A 280 -8.29 -30.71 4.96
N VAL A 281 -8.80 -30.46 6.17
CA VAL A 281 -9.97 -29.60 6.39
C VAL A 281 -9.54 -28.42 7.25
N ALA A 282 -9.75 -27.22 6.73
CA ALA A 282 -9.65 -25.98 7.47
C ALA A 282 -11.04 -25.58 7.97
N ALA A 283 -11.11 -25.09 9.21
CA ALA A 283 -12.34 -24.62 9.83
C ALA A 283 -12.13 -23.20 10.36
N ARG A 284 -13.03 -22.27 10.00
CA ARG A 284 -13.04 -20.90 10.52
C ARG A 284 -14.32 -20.64 11.29
N VAL A 285 -14.18 -20.25 12.56
CA VAL A 285 -15.29 -19.79 13.39
C VAL A 285 -15.29 -18.26 13.37
N THR A 286 -16.40 -17.66 12.93
CA THR A 286 -16.57 -16.20 12.90
C THR A 286 -17.57 -15.80 13.97
N LEU A 287 -17.13 -14.96 14.91
CA LEU A 287 -17.94 -14.42 16.01
C LEU A 287 -17.82 -12.90 16.00
N VAL A 288 -18.87 -12.21 15.58
CA VAL A 288 -18.96 -10.74 15.63
C VAL A 288 -20.01 -10.37 16.68
N PRO A 289 -19.68 -10.38 17.98
CA PRO A 289 -20.67 -10.22 19.01
C PRO A 289 -21.34 -8.84 18.96
N SER A 290 -22.67 -8.82 19.08
CA SER A 290 -23.44 -7.59 19.31
C SER A 290 -24.11 -7.71 20.67
N PHE A 291 -23.65 -6.91 21.62
CA PHE A 291 -24.21 -6.84 22.96
C PHE A 291 -24.97 -5.54 23.11
N LYS A 292 -26.25 -5.62 23.49
CA LYS A 292 -26.97 -4.46 24.04
C LYS A 292 -26.50 -4.25 25.46
N LEU A 293 -25.37 -3.57 25.62
CA LEU A 293 -24.86 -3.22 26.93
C LEU A 293 -25.67 -2.04 27.49
N PRO A 294 -25.97 -2.03 28.81
CA PRO A 294 -26.53 -0.83 29.44
C PRO A 294 -25.52 0.31 29.30
N PRO A 295 -25.97 1.57 29.16
CA PRO A 295 -25.07 2.72 29.10
C PRO A 295 -24.19 2.75 30.34
N LEU A 296 -22.88 2.60 30.15
CA LEU A 296 -21.91 2.81 31.22
C LEU A 296 -21.63 4.31 31.35
N LYS A 297 -21.68 4.82 32.58
CA LYS A 297 -21.12 6.13 32.89
C LYS A 297 -19.60 5.96 32.90
N CYS A 298 -18.95 6.54 31.90
CA CYS A 298 -17.50 6.54 31.76
C CYS A 298 -16.99 7.97 31.85
N ASP A 299 -15.92 8.18 32.61
CA ASP A 299 -15.16 9.43 32.58
C ASP A 299 -14.11 9.33 31.46
N PHE A 300 -14.19 10.22 30.48
CA PHE A 300 -13.21 10.30 29.40
C PHE A 300 -12.23 11.44 29.67
N ILE A 301 -10.93 11.13 29.75
CA ILE A 301 -9.86 12.12 29.88
C ILE A 301 -9.10 12.16 28.55
N PHE A 302 -9.22 13.29 27.84
CA PHE A 302 -8.50 13.50 26.58
C PHE A 302 -7.15 14.19 26.86
N VAL A 303 -6.05 13.52 26.52
CA VAL A 303 -4.69 14.08 26.57
C VAL A 303 -4.27 14.46 25.16
N ILE A 304 -4.05 15.75 24.91
CA ILE A 304 -3.77 16.27 23.56
C ILE A 304 -2.36 16.84 23.51
N ASP A 305 -1.61 16.45 22.47
CA ASP A 305 -0.31 17.02 22.17
C ASP A 305 -0.44 18.50 21.77
N ARG A 306 0.38 19.35 22.38
CA ARG A 306 0.48 20.79 22.12
C ARG A 306 1.86 21.19 21.60
N SER A 307 2.63 20.23 21.09
CA SER A 307 3.92 20.44 20.45
C SER A 307 3.82 21.44 19.29
N GLY A 308 4.96 22.04 18.91
CA GLY A 308 5.00 23.02 17.82
C GLY A 308 4.47 22.49 16.47
N SER A 309 4.57 21.18 16.23
CA SER A 309 4.04 20.51 15.03
C SER A 309 2.51 20.45 14.95
N MET A 310 1.81 20.72 16.06
CA MET A 310 0.35 20.79 16.11
C MET A 310 -0.19 22.17 15.74
N GLY A 311 0.67 23.17 15.50
CA GLY A 311 0.24 24.51 15.13
C GLY A 311 -0.64 24.57 13.86
N GLY A 312 -1.51 25.58 13.80
CA GLY A 312 -2.39 25.82 12.66
C GLY A 312 -3.58 24.86 12.59
N GLU A 313 -3.86 24.35 11.38
CA GLU A 313 -5.07 23.57 11.07
C GLU A 313 -5.22 22.30 11.91
N LYS A 314 -4.10 21.66 12.29
CA LYS A 314 -4.13 20.43 13.10
C LYS A 314 -4.74 20.65 14.49
N MET A 315 -4.37 21.73 15.17
CA MET A 315 -4.94 22.09 16.47
C MET A 315 -6.39 22.54 16.36
N GLU A 316 -6.78 23.26 15.30
CA GLU A 316 -8.18 23.62 15.09
C GLU A 316 -9.06 22.38 14.88
N LYS A 317 -8.64 21.42 14.04
CA LYS A 317 -9.34 20.14 13.89
C LYS A 317 -9.43 19.34 15.19
N ALA A 318 -8.37 19.38 16.01
CA ALA A 318 -8.39 18.73 17.33
C ALA A 318 -9.44 19.36 18.27
N LYS A 319 -9.60 20.69 18.24
CA LYS A 319 -10.66 21.38 18.99
C LYS A 319 -12.05 21.05 18.46
N ASP A 320 -12.25 21.08 17.15
CA ASP A 320 -13.53 20.76 16.52
C ASP A 320 -13.97 19.33 16.88
N ALA A 321 -13.03 18.39 16.83
CA ALA A 321 -13.29 17.00 17.22
C ALA A 321 -13.69 16.89 18.71
N LEU A 322 -13.00 17.60 19.62
CA LEU A 322 -13.36 17.61 21.03
C LEU A 322 -14.76 18.18 21.28
N GLN A 323 -15.19 19.19 20.52
CA GLN A 323 -16.53 19.75 20.64
C GLN A 323 -17.63 18.74 20.29
N LEU A 324 -17.36 17.74 19.45
CA LEU A 324 -18.32 16.67 19.15
C LEU A 324 -18.53 15.69 20.32
N PHE A 325 -17.60 15.67 21.29
CA PHE A 325 -17.67 14.82 22.49
C PHE A 325 -18.26 15.54 23.71
N LEU A 326 -18.51 16.85 23.63
CA LEU A 326 -19.13 17.69 24.67
C LEU A 326 -20.64 17.81 24.44
#